data_AF-A0A396HRM2-F1
#
_entry.id   AF-A0A396HRM2-F1
#
_cell.length_a   1.000
_cell.length_b   1.000
_cell.length_c   1.000
_cell.angle_alpha   90.00
_cell.angle_beta   90.00
_cell.angle_gamma   90.00
#
_symmetry.space_group_name_H-M   'P 1'
#
loop_
_entity.id
_entity.type
_entity.pdbx_description
1 polymer ?
#
loop_
_entity_poly.entity_id
_entity_poly.type
_entity_poly.pdbx_seq_one_letter_code
_entity_poly.pdbx_strand_id
1 'polypeptide(L)'
;MAEAVLELLLDNFNSLVQKELGLFLGFENDFKSLSSLLTTIKATLEDAEEKQFTDPVHGKAIKDWLLKLKDAAYVLDDILEECATKALELEYKGSKGGLRHKLHSSCLCSLHPKQVAFRYKIAKKMKNIRERLDEIAAERIKFHLTEIVREKRSGVPNWRQTTSIISQPQVYGRDKDMDKIVDFLVGEASGLEDLCVYPIVGIGGLGKTTLAQLIFNHERVVKHFEPRIWVCVSEDFSLKRMTKTIIEATSKKSCGILDLETLQTRLQDLLQGKRFLLVLDDVWDVKQENWQKLRSVLACRGKGSSILVTTRLLKVAEIMRTIPPHDISKLSDEDCWELFKQNAFGTNEVEREELVVIGKEILRKCGGVPLAAKALGSLLRFKREEKEWRYIKESKIWNLQDEENVMPALRLSLLEFAS
;
A
#
# COMPACT_ATOMS: atom_id res chain seq x y z
N MET A 1 5.20 -7.08 -2.01
CA MET A 1 3.77 -7.51 -2.02
C MET A 1 3.57 -8.79 -1.19
N ALA A 2 4.49 -9.75 -1.26
CA ALA A 2 4.42 -10.97 -0.44
C ALA A 2 4.64 -10.66 1.04
N GLU A 3 5.46 -9.65 1.35
CA GLU A 3 5.71 -9.20 2.73
C GLU A 3 4.47 -8.70 3.46
N ALA A 4 3.67 -7.84 2.82
CA ALA A 4 2.43 -7.32 3.42
C ALA A 4 1.40 -8.42 3.68
N VAL A 5 1.30 -9.42 2.77
CA VAL A 5 0.44 -10.59 2.97
C VAL A 5 0.94 -11.42 4.16
N LEU A 6 2.26 -11.65 4.26
CA LEU A 6 2.84 -12.39 5.36
C LEU A 6 2.68 -11.66 6.71
N GLU A 7 2.73 -10.33 6.71
CA GLU A 7 2.54 -9.51 7.90
C GLU A 7 1.09 -9.53 8.40
N LEU A 8 0.12 -9.39 7.50
CA LEU A 8 -1.30 -9.56 7.83
C LEU A 8 -1.59 -10.96 8.37
N LEU A 9 -0.97 -11.98 7.77
CA LEU A 9 -1.08 -13.36 8.25
C LEU A 9 -0.47 -13.53 9.63
N LEU A 10 0.73 -13.00 9.89
CA LEU A 10 1.36 -13.06 11.21
C LEU A 10 0.51 -12.36 12.28
N ASP A 11 -0.10 -11.21 11.95
CA ASP A 11 -0.98 -10.48 12.85
C ASP A 11 -2.29 -11.25 13.12
N ASN A 12 -2.94 -11.76 12.06
CA ASN A 12 -4.13 -12.61 12.19
C ASN A 12 -3.83 -13.85 13.03
N PHE A 13 -2.70 -14.49 12.76
CA PHE A 13 -2.21 -15.69 13.45
C PHE A 13 -1.96 -15.42 14.93
N ASN A 14 -1.24 -14.35 15.27
CA ASN A 14 -0.97 -13.95 16.65
C ASN A 14 -2.26 -13.59 17.39
N SER A 15 -3.22 -12.94 16.72
CA SER A 15 -4.52 -12.60 17.30
C SER A 15 -5.37 -13.85 17.61
N LEU A 16 -5.33 -14.85 16.71
CA LEU A 16 -6.09 -16.09 16.83
C LEU A 16 -5.48 -16.99 17.91
N VAL A 17 -4.15 -17.04 18.00
CA VAL A 17 -3.45 -17.66 19.13
C VAL A 17 -3.86 -16.97 20.44
N GLN A 18 -3.77 -15.65 20.56
CA GLN A 18 -4.11 -14.96 21.81
C GLN A 18 -5.57 -15.13 22.25
N LYS A 19 -6.52 -15.17 21.32
CA LYS A 19 -7.96 -15.27 21.63
C LYS A 19 -8.44 -16.71 21.84
N GLU A 20 -7.84 -17.70 21.17
CA GLU A 20 -8.43 -19.04 21.00
C GLU A 20 -7.58 -20.19 21.57
N LEU A 21 -6.48 -19.91 22.27
CA LEU A 21 -5.57 -20.92 22.86
C LEU A 21 -6.30 -22.00 23.70
N GLY A 22 -7.40 -21.65 24.36
CA GLY A 22 -8.21 -22.61 25.13
C GLY A 22 -9.08 -23.56 24.28
N LEU A 23 -9.45 -23.19 23.06
CA LEU A 23 -10.32 -23.99 22.18
C LEU A 23 -9.54 -25.00 21.33
N PHE A 24 -8.21 -24.84 21.23
CA PHE A 24 -7.31 -25.62 20.39
C PHE A 24 -6.14 -26.24 21.20
N LEU A 25 -6.43 -26.72 22.43
CA LEU A 25 -5.51 -27.52 23.25
C LEU A 25 -4.86 -28.64 22.40
N GLY A 26 -3.53 -28.60 22.29
CA GLY A 26 -2.72 -29.54 21.50
C GLY A 26 -2.06 -28.97 20.25
N PHE A 27 -2.44 -27.76 19.80
CA PHE A 27 -1.89 -27.13 18.59
C PHE A 27 -0.80 -26.08 18.86
N GLU A 28 -0.56 -25.71 20.12
CA GLU A 28 0.33 -24.59 20.49
C GLU A 28 1.74 -24.71 19.91
N ASN A 29 2.27 -25.93 19.82
CA ASN A 29 3.60 -26.18 19.28
C ASN A 29 3.66 -26.02 17.76
N ASP A 30 2.63 -26.48 17.04
CA ASP A 30 2.52 -26.26 15.59
C ASP A 30 2.33 -24.77 15.29
N PHE A 31 1.54 -24.06 16.11
CA PHE A 31 1.37 -22.62 16.01
C PHE A 31 2.69 -21.87 16.20
N LYS A 32 3.40 -22.12 17.31
CA LYS A 32 4.71 -21.49 17.58
C LYS A 32 5.73 -21.80 16.48
N SER A 33 5.78 -23.04 16.01
CA SER A 33 6.69 -23.46 14.95
C SER A 33 6.40 -22.74 13.63
N LEU A 34 5.12 -22.62 13.26
CA LEU A 34 4.71 -21.98 12.02
C LEU A 34 4.95 -20.46 12.05
N SER A 35 4.69 -19.81 13.19
CA SER A 35 5.01 -18.40 13.42
C SER A 35 6.52 -18.13 13.28
N SER A 36 7.35 -19.01 13.87
CA SER A 36 8.80 -18.95 13.72
C SER A 36 9.23 -19.07 12.25
N LEU A 37 8.69 -20.05 11.54
CA LEU A 37 8.98 -20.30 10.14
C LEU A 37 8.60 -19.12 9.23
N LEU A 38 7.40 -18.56 9.41
CA LEU A 38 6.94 -17.38 8.69
C LEU A 38 7.84 -16.17 8.98
N THR A 39 8.29 -16.01 10.23
CA THR A 39 9.23 -14.94 10.60
C THR A 39 10.56 -15.09 9.87
N THR A 40 11.10 -16.31 9.81
CA THR A 40 12.34 -16.60 9.06
C THR A 40 12.18 -16.33 7.56
N ILE A 41 11.05 -16.74 6.96
CA ILE A 41 10.77 -16.45 5.55
C ILE A 41 10.65 -14.93 5.33
N LYS A 42 9.96 -14.21 6.23
CA LYS A 42 9.81 -12.74 6.15
C LYS A 42 11.17 -12.04 6.09
N ALA A 43 12.13 -12.48 6.91
CA ALA A 43 13.48 -11.89 6.94
C ALA A 43 14.24 -12.01 5.60
N THR A 44 13.83 -12.93 4.72
CA THR A 44 14.42 -13.14 3.39
C THR A 44 13.60 -12.55 2.24
N LEU A 45 12.39 -12.04 2.51
CA LEU A 45 11.47 -11.58 1.47
C LEU A 45 11.97 -10.35 0.73
N GLU A 46 12.56 -9.38 1.42
CA GLU A 46 13.08 -8.17 0.78
C GLU A 46 14.20 -8.50 -0.23
N ASP A 47 15.12 -9.39 0.16
CA ASP A 47 16.20 -9.89 -0.71
C ASP A 47 15.65 -10.64 -1.92
N ALA A 48 14.63 -11.49 -1.71
CA ALA A 48 13.97 -12.22 -2.78
C ALA A 48 13.21 -11.29 -3.73
N GLU A 49 12.51 -10.28 -3.21
CA GLU A 49 11.78 -9.31 -4.01
C GLU A 49 12.72 -8.44 -4.87
N GLU A 50 13.95 -8.17 -4.41
CA GLU A 50 15.00 -7.49 -5.18
C GLU A 50 15.63 -8.44 -6.21
N LYS A 51 16.11 -9.61 -5.77
CA LYS A 51 16.83 -10.59 -6.61
C LYS A 51 15.99 -11.21 -7.71
N GLN A 52 14.66 -11.26 -7.58
CA GLN A 52 13.81 -11.75 -8.68
C GLN A 52 13.98 -10.92 -9.97
N PHE A 53 14.45 -9.67 -9.86
CA PHE A 53 14.67 -8.77 -10.99
C PHE A 53 16.16 -8.55 -11.29
N THR A 54 17.03 -8.63 -10.27
CA THR A 54 18.45 -8.29 -10.40
C THR A 54 19.37 -9.50 -10.59
N ASP A 55 18.95 -10.70 -10.19
CA ASP A 55 19.76 -11.92 -10.31
C ASP A 55 19.56 -12.59 -11.69
N PRO A 56 20.58 -12.58 -12.57
CA PRO A 56 20.46 -13.13 -13.92
C PRO A 56 20.44 -14.67 -13.95
N VAL A 57 20.83 -15.34 -12.86
CA VAL A 57 20.92 -16.81 -12.77
C VAL A 57 19.68 -17.39 -12.10
N HIS A 58 19.22 -16.77 -11.01
CA HIS A 58 18.14 -17.30 -10.18
C HIS A 58 16.84 -16.50 -10.25
N GLY A 59 16.78 -15.35 -10.93
CA GLY A 59 15.63 -14.43 -10.89
C GLY A 59 14.28 -15.09 -11.21
N LYS A 60 14.21 -15.95 -12.24
CA LYS A 60 13.00 -16.71 -12.58
C LYS A 60 12.61 -17.73 -11.50
N ALA A 61 13.59 -18.43 -10.94
CA ALA A 61 13.36 -19.41 -9.89
C ALA A 61 12.93 -18.75 -8.56
N ILE A 62 13.48 -17.57 -8.25
CA ILE A 62 13.09 -16.74 -7.10
C ILE A 62 11.66 -16.22 -7.28
N LYS A 63 11.27 -15.83 -8.51
CA LYS A 63 9.88 -15.46 -8.82
C LYS A 63 8.91 -16.62 -8.61
N ASP A 64 9.26 -17.82 -9.08
CA ASP A 64 8.45 -19.03 -8.85
C ASP A 64 8.38 -19.38 -7.35
N TRP A 65 9.48 -19.18 -6.62
CA TRP A 65 9.52 -19.34 -5.17
C TRP A 65 8.59 -18.37 -4.44
N LEU A 66 8.58 -17.08 -4.82
CA LEU A 66 7.65 -16.08 -4.29
C LEU A 66 6.18 -16.42 -4.59
N LEU A 67 5.90 -17.00 -5.76
CA LEU A 67 4.56 -17.47 -6.12
C LEU A 67 4.12 -18.67 -5.26
N LYS A 68 5.00 -19.66 -5.06
CA LYS A 68 4.73 -20.80 -4.16
C LYS A 68 4.43 -20.33 -2.73
N LEU A 69 5.19 -19.34 -2.25
CA LEU A 69 4.99 -18.75 -0.93
C LEU A 69 3.65 -18.01 -0.85
N LYS A 70 3.30 -17.22 -1.86
CA LYS A 70 2.00 -16.52 -1.93
C LYS A 70 0.83 -17.52 -1.92
N ASP A 71 0.93 -18.61 -2.67
CA ASP A 71 -0.10 -19.65 -2.68
C ASP A 71 -0.23 -20.35 -1.32
N ALA A 72 0.90 -20.70 -0.69
CA ALA A 72 0.89 -21.26 0.67
C ALA A 72 0.30 -20.28 1.70
N ALA A 73 0.56 -18.98 1.55
CA ALA A 73 0.01 -17.93 2.40
C ALA A 73 -1.53 -17.86 2.30
N TYR A 74 -2.11 -17.94 1.10
CA TYR A 74 -3.57 -17.99 0.93
C TYR A 74 -4.18 -19.25 1.54
N VAL A 75 -3.58 -20.41 1.32
CA VAL A 75 -4.05 -21.66 1.94
C VAL A 75 -4.02 -21.57 3.47
N LEU A 76 -3.02 -20.89 4.04
CA LEU A 76 -2.97 -20.65 5.47
C LEU A 76 -4.09 -19.70 5.93
N ASP A 77 -4.35 -18.62 5.19
CA ASP A 77 -5.44 -17.68 5.49
C ASP A 77 -6.80 -18.38 5.53
N ASP A 78 -7.10 -19.22 4.54
CA ASP A 78 -8.34 -20.02 4.47
C ASP A 78 -8.49 -20.92 5.71
N ILE A 79 -7.39 -21.51 6.20
CA ILE A 79 -7.38 -22.35 7.41
C ILE A 79 -7.67 -21.50 8.65
N LEU A 80 -7.12 -20.28 8.72
CA LEU A 80 -7.35 -19.36 9.83
C LEU A 80 -8.79 -18.83 9.84
N GLU A 81 -9.37 -18.54 8.67
CA GLU A 81 -10.77 -18.16 8.54
C GLU A 81 -11.72 -19.30 8.94
N GLU A 82 -11.42 -20.55 8.56
CA GLU A 82 -12.18 -21.73 9.00
C GLU A 82 -12.12 -21.89 10.53
N CYS A 83 -10.97 -21.60 11.15
CA CYS A 83 -10.81 -21.59 12.61
C CYS A 83 -11.64 -20.47 13.26
N ALA A 84 -11.54 -19.25 12.75
CA ALA A 84 -12.24 -18.07 13.29
C ALA A 84 -13.77 -18.25 13.19
N THR A 85 -14.26 -18.75 12.07
CA THR A 85 -15.69 -19.05 11.86
C THR A 85 -16.18 -20.07 12.90
N LYS A 86 -15.36 -21.09 13.19
CA LYS A 86 -15.73 -22.11 14.18
C LYS A 86 -15.73 -21.60 15.62
N ALA A 87 -14.79 -20.74 15.98
CA ALA A 87 -14.76 -20.08 17.28
C ALA A 87 -16.06 -19.31 17.54
N LEU A 88 -16.49 -18.49 16.56
CA LEU A 88 -17.75 -17.74 16.62
C LEU A 88 -18.98 -18.66 16.76
N GLU A 89 -19.03 -19.79 16.05
CA GLU A 89 -20.12 -20.78 16.21
C GLU A 89 -20.21 -21.35 17.63
N LEU A 90 -19.06 -21.55 18.30
CA LEU A 90 -18.99 -22.10 19.65
C LEU A 90 -19.41 -21.07 20.69
N GLU A 91 -19.00 -19.81 20.54
CA GLU A 91 -19.44 -18.69 21.37
C GLU A 91 -20.96 -18.45 21.27
N TYR A 92 -21.49 -18.50 20.04
CA TYR A 92 -22.93 -18.33 19.79
C TYR A 92 -23.78 -19.47 20.41
N LYS A 93 -23.28 -20.72 20.36
CA LYS A 93 -23.96 -21.87 20.98
C LYS A 93 -23.86 -21.87 22.51
N GLY A 94 -22.77 -21.36 23.07
CA GLY A 94 -22.63 -21.17 24.52
C GLY A 94 -23.62 -20.14 25.09
N SER A 95 -24.02 -19.14 24.30
CA SER A 95 -24.93 -18.07 24.72
C SER A 95 -26.43 -18.46 24.74
N LYS A 96 -26.83 -19.58 24.14
CA LYS A 96 -28.23 -20.08 24.18
C LYS A 96 -28.51 -21.10 25.30
N GLY A 97 -27.50 -21.52 26.05
CA GLY A 97 -27.66 -22.42 27.20
C GLY A 97 -28.03 -21.63 28.46
N GLY A 98 -29.23 -21.86 28.99
CA GLY A 98 -29.77 -21.15 30.14
C GLY A 98 -28.89 -21.16 31.40
N LEU A 99 -29.19 -20.18 32.26
CA LEU A 99 -28.59 -19.86 33.55
C LEU A 99 -28.38 -21.06 34.49
N ARG A 100 -27.25 -21.78 34.36
CA ARG A 100 -26.53 -22.52 35.42
C ARG A 100 -25.28 -23.18 34.83
N HIS A 101 -24.15 -22.48 34.91
CA HIS A 101 -22.76 -23.00 35.02
C HIS A 101 -21.79 -21.86 34.67
N LYS A 102 -21.62 -20.92 35.62
CA LYS A 102 -20.62 -19.84 35.53
C LYS A 102 -19.33 -20.19 36.28
N LEU A 103 -19.02 -21.49 36.38
CA LEU A 103 -17.81 -22.04 36.96
C LEU A 103 -17.34 -23.18 36.04
N HIS A 104 -16.15 -22.99 35.44
CA HIS A 104 -15.39 -23.97 34.65
C HIS A 104 -16.01 -24.42 33.30
N SER A 105 -16.06 -23.52 32.30
CA SER A 105 -16.22 -23.94 30.89
C SER A 105 -14.91 -24.33 30.21
N SER A 106 -13.79 -24.41 30.94
CA SER A 106 -12.46 -24.65 30.39
C SER A 106 -12.07 -26.13 30.20
N CYS A 107 -12.95 -27.12 30.41
CA CYS A 107 -12.51 -28.52 30.22
C CYS A 107 -13.53 -29.54 29.68
N LEU A 108 -14.84 -29.38 29.89
CA LEU A 108 -15.79 -30.48 29.65
C LEU A 108 -16.58 -30.45 28.32
N CYS A 109 -16.40 -29.43 27.47
CA CYS A 109 -16.90 -29.49 26.08
C CYS A 109 -15.93 -30.20 25.12
N SER A 110 -14.72 -30.54 25.56
CA SER A 110 -13.57 -30.96 24.74
C SER A 110 -13.70 -32.34 24.07
N LEU A 111 -14.74 -33.12 24.39
CA LEU A 111 -14.89 -34.52 23.96
C LEU A 111 -16.06 -34.76 22.99
N HIS A 112 -16.78 -33.72 22.56
CA HIS A 112 -17.88 -33.91 21.62
C HIS A 112 -17.34 -34.41 20.26
N PRO A 113 -17.82 -35.54 19.70
CA PRO A 113 -17.25 -36.16 18.49
C PRO A 113 -17.10 -35.21 17.30
N LYS A 114 -18.08 -34.31 17.09
CA LYS A 114 -18.01 -33.28 16.04
C LYS A 114 -16.90 -32.23 16.25
N GLN A 115 -16.56 -31.90 17.50
CA GLN A 115 -15.48 -30.97 17.82
C GLN A 115 -14.11 -31.66 17.68
N VAL A 116 -14.02 -32.93 18.12
CA VAL A 116 -12.82 -33.75 17.94
C VAL A 116 -12.51 -33.98 16.46
N ALA A 117 -13.52 -34.30 15.64
CA ALA A 117 -13.37 -34.45 14.20
C ALA A 117 -12.94 -33.16 13.50
N PHE A 118 -13.48 -32.01 13.91
CA PHE A 118 -13.07 -30.70 13.41
C PHE A 118 -11.62 -30.37 13.80
N ARG A 119 -11.23 -30.58 15.06
CA ARG A 119 -9.85 -30.41 15.53
C ARG A 119 -8.88 -31.30 14.76
N TYR A 120 -9.22 -32.57 14.53
CA TYR A 120 -8.40 -33.46 13.71
C TYR A 120 -8.27 -32.99 12.26
N LYS A 121 -9.35 -32.47 11.66
CA LYS A 121 -9.33 -31.90 10.31
C LYS A 121 -8.38 -30.69 10.23
N ILE A 122 -8.49 -29.76 11.17
CA ILE A 122 -7.61 -28.58 11.25
C ILE A 122 -6.17 -29.01 11.54
N ALA A 123 -5.93 -29.98 12.42
CA ALA A 123 -4.60 -30.55 12.68
C ALA A 123 -3.91 -31.00 11.41
N LYS A 124 -4.63 -31.79 10.61
CA LYS A 124 -4.11 -32.36 9.37
C LYS A 124 -3.80 -31.27 8.34
N LYS A 125 -4.68 -30.26 8.22
CA LYS A 125 -4.47 -29.10 7.34
C LYS A 125 -3.27 -28.26 7.79
N MET A 126 -3.15 -27.99 9.09
CA MET A 126 -2.06 -27.21 9.69
C MET A 126 -0.71 -27.91 9.54
N LYS A 127 -0.68 -29.23 9.72
CA LYS A 127 0.51 -30.05 9.49
C LYS A 127 0.95 -30.00 8.02
N ASN A 128 0.01 -30.17 7.08
CA ASN A 128 0.31 -30.12 5.65
C ASN A 128 0.86 -28.75 5.23
N ILE A 129 0.22 -27.64 5.64
CA ILE A 129 0.71 -26.32 5.28
C ILE A 129 2.07 -25.99 5.91
N ARG A 130 2.33 -26.51 7.11
CA ARG A 130 3.65 -26.42 7.75
C ARG A 130 4.71 -27.14 6.93
N GLU A 131 4.50 -28.41 6.58
CA GLU A 131 5.45 -29.19 5.76
C GLU A 131 5.73 -28.46 4.43
N ARG A 132 4.69 -27.93 3.79
CA ARG A 132 4.82 -27.15 2.55
C ARG A 132 5.62 -25.86 2.74
N LEU A 133 5.40 -25.12 3.83
CA LEU A 133 6.17 -23.91 4.14
C LEU A 133 7.61 -24.23 4.54
N ASP A 134 7.87 -25.39 5.16
CA ASP A 134 9.22 -25.86 5.50
C ASP A 134 10.01 -26.16 4.22
N GLU A 135 9.37 -26.78 3.22
CA GLU A 135 9.97 -27.00 1.89
C GLU A 135 10.30 -25.68 1.19
N ILE A 136 9.37 -24.72 1.18
CA ILE A 136 9.58 -23.38 0.62
C ILE A 136 10.72 -22.69 1.38
N ALA A 137 10.73 -22.77 2.70
CA ALA A 137 11.77 -22.21 3.54
C ALA A 137 13.15 -22.82 3.24
N ALA A 138 13.24 -24.11 2.93
CA ALA A 138 14.49 -24.78 2.58
C ALA A 138 15.01 -24.38 1.17
N GLU A 139 14.11 -24.11 0.22
CA GLU A 139 14.49 -23.63 -1.12
C GLU A 139 15.29 -22.32 -1.08
N ARG A 140 15.10 -21.48 -0.04
CA ARG A 140 15.82 -20.19 0.11
C ARG A 140 17.35 -20.33 0.10
N ILE A 141 17.86 -21.45 0.61
CA ILE A 141 19.30 -21.73 0.68
C ILE A 141 19.88 -21.89 -0.74
N LYS A 142 19.12 -22.50 -1.65
CA LYS A 142 19.54 -22.73 -3.05
C LYS A 142 19.69 -21.44 -3.84
N PHE A 143 18.97 -20.39 -3.43
CA PHE A 143 18.99 -19.07 -4.06
C PHE A 143 19.91 -18.08 -3.35
N HIS A 144 20.67 -18.54 -2.34
CA HIS A 144 21.53 -17.68 -1.51
C HIS A 144 20.77 -16.46 -0.98
N LEU A 145 19.51 -16.65 -0.59
CA LEU A 145 18.72 -15.60 0.01
C LEU A 145 19.27 -15.35 1.41
N THR A 146 19.70 -14.12 1.64
CA THR A 146 20.26 -13.70 2.92
C THR A 146 19.19 -12.98 3.72
N GLU A 147 19.18 -13.21 5.03
CA GLU A 147 18.47 -12.33 5.95
C GLU A 147 19.12 -10.96 5.82
N ILE A 148 18.46 -10.03 5.14
CA ILE A 148 18.94 -8.65 5.06
C ILE A 148 18.67 -8.04 6.43
N VAL A 149 19.59 -8.27 7.37
CA VAL A 149 19.76 -7.41 8.54
C VAL A 149 20.49 -6.16 8.06
N ARG A 150 19.84 -5.38 7.18
CA ARG A 150 20.16 -3.96 7.14
C ARG A 150 19.74 -3.45 8.51
N GLU A 151 20.66 -2.83 9.27
CA GLU A 151 20.26 -1.89 10.31
C GLU A 151 19.07 -1.12 9.75
N LYS A 152 17.89 -1.22 10.38
CA LYS A 152 16.67 -0.54 9.93
C LYS A 152 17.06 0.88 9.59
N ARG A 153 17.31 1.16 8.30
CA ARG A 153 17.59 2.52 7.84
C ARG A 153 16.23 3.17 8.01
N SER A 154 16.10 3.92 9.10
CA SER A 154 14.90 4.68 9.41
C SER A 154 14.75 5.72 8.32
N GLY A 155 14.02 5.36 7.28
CA GLY A 155 13.90 6.16 6.07
C GLY A 155 13.03 5.46 5.03
N VAL A 156 12.40 6.27 4.18
CA VAL A 156 11.69 5.77 3.01
C VAL A 156 12.72 5.16 2.06
N PRO A 157 12.56 3.91 1.56
CA PRO A 157 13.42 3.37 0.51
C PRO A 157 13.51 4.36 -0.65
N ASN A 158 14.71 4.62 -1.18
CA ASN A 158 14.94 5.66 -2.19
C ASN A 158 13.96 5.57 -3.39
N TRP A 159 13.56 4.36 -3.78
CA TRP A 159 12.65 4.13 -4.89
C TRP A 159 11.17 4.49 -4.60
N ARG A 160 10.77 4.58 -3.32
CA ARG A 160 9.42 5.00 -2.90
C ARG A 160 9.34 6.48 -2.51
N GLN A 161 10.46 7.19 -2.46
CA GLN A 161 10.47 8.60 -2.08
C GLN A 161 9.75 9.44 -3.12
N THR A 162 8.79 10.24 -2.67
CA THR A 162 8.11 11.25 -3.48
C THR A 162 8.57 12.64 -3.06
N THR A 163 8.62 13.54 -4.03
CA THR A 163 8.97 14.95 -3.80
C THR A 163 7.85 15.84 -4.31
N SER A 164 7.86 17.11 -3.92
CA SER A 164 6.93 18.10 -4.46
C SER A 164 7.21 18.50 -5.91
N ILE A 165 8.32 18.04 -6.51
CA ILE A 165 8.72 18.42 -7.88
C ILE A 165 7.93 17.61 -8.90
N ILE A 166 7.32 18.31 -9.85
CA ILE A 166 6.65 17.69 -11.00
C ILE A 166 7.72 17.37 -12.03
N SER A 167 7.94 16.08 -12.30
CA SER A 167 8.89 15.59 -13.30
C SER A 167 8.29 15.44 -14.70
N GLN A 168 6.97 15.55 -14.82
CA GLN A 168 6.23 15.32 -16.06
C GLN A 168 6.02 16.65 -16.78
N PRO A 169 6.27 16.72 -18.10
CA PRO A 169 6.13 17.98 -18.84
C PRO A 169 4.67 18.44 -18.94
N GLN A 170 3.73 17.48 -18.98
CA GLN A 170 2.30 17.74 -19.03
C GLN A 170 1.55 16.66 -18.23
N VAL A 171 0.47 17.06 -17.55
CA VAL A 171 -0.48 16.17 -16.87
C VAL A 171 -1.84 16.33 -17.53
N TYR A 172 -2.55 15.23 -17.78
CA TYR A 172 -3.85 15.23 -18.47
C TYR A 172 -4.98 14.78 -17.54
N GLY A 173 -6.20 15.28 -17.79
CA GLY A 173 -7.45 14.85 -17.15
C GLY A 173 -7.55 15.12 -15.65
N ARG A 174 -6.75 16.05 -15.11
CA ARG A 174 -6.71 16.37 -13.67
C ARG A 174 -7.11 17.81 -13.33
N ASP A 175 -7.43 18.63 -14.32
CA ASP A 175 -7.75 20.04 -14.11
C ASP A 175 -8.97 20.22 -13.21
N LYS A 176 -10.06 19.47 -13.46
CA LYS A 176 -11.29 19.55 -12.64
C LYS A 176 -11.06 19.14 -11.18
N ASP A 177 -10.31 18.07 -10.96
CA ASP A 177 -9.94 17.61 -9.62
C ASP A 177 -9.09 18.66 -8.90
N MET A 178 -8.10 19.22 -9.62
CA MET A 178 -7.19 20.25 -9.11
C MET A 178 -7.96 21.52 -8.75
N ASP A 179 -8.76 22.07 -9.66
CA ASP A 179 -9.50 23.31 -9.46
C ASP A 179 -10.43 23.21 -8.26
N LYS A 180 -11.19 22.10 -8.16
CA LYS A 180 -12.08 21.85 -7.03
C LYS A 180 -11.34 21.89 -5.69
N ILE A 181 -10.19 21.23 -5.61
CA ILE A 181 -9.42 21.15 -4.35
C ILE A 181 -8.75 22.50 -4.06
N VAL A 182 -8.20 23.18 -5.07
CA VAL A 182 -7.60 24.51 -4.91
C VAL A 182 -8.63 25.54 -4.45
N ASP A 183 -9.82 25.54 -5.06
CA ASP A 183 -10.93 26.44 -4.69
C ASP A 183 -11.35 26.23 -3.24
N PHE A 184 -11.46 24.97 -2.81
CA PHE A 184 -11.75 24.64 -1.42
C PHE A 184 -10.64 25.13 -0.47
N LEU A 185 -9.37 24.83 -0.78
CA LEU A 185 -8.23 25.15 0.08
C LEU A 185 -8.01 26.67 0.25
N VAL A 186 -8.21 27.45 -0.82
CA VAL A 186 -7.98 28.90 -0.84
C VAL A 186 -9.24 29.71 -0.50
N GLY A 187 -10.41 29.07 -0.52
CA GLY A 187 -11.71 29.67 -0.21
C GLY A 187 -12.27 29.18 1.12
N GLU A 188 -12.99 28.07 1.08
CA GLU A 188 -13.76 27.54 2.22
C GLU A 188 -12.88 27.25 3.45
N ALA A 189 -11.74 26.58 3.24
CA ALA A 189 -10.85 26.19 4.33
C ALA A 189 -10.18 27.39 5.01
N SER A 190 -10.00 28.51 4.30
CA SER A 190 -9.27 29.69 4.79
C SER A 190 -9.94 30.38 5.98
N GLY A 191 -11.25 30.21 6.13
CA GLY A 191 -12.03 30.76 7.24
C GLY A 191 -12.03 29.90 8.50
N LEU A 192 -11.60 28.63 8.41
CA LEU A 192 -11.68 27.66 9.51
C LEU A 192 -10.65 27.97 10.60
N GLU A 193 -11.09 27.95 11.85
CA GLU A 193 -10.21 28.06 13.01
C GLU A 193 -9.46 26.76 13.29
N ASP A 194 -10.13 25.63 13.05
CA ASP A 194 -9.55 24.30 13.20
C ASP A 194 -8.78 23.87 11.95
N LEU A 195 -7.81 22.98 12.19
CA LEU A 195 -7.00 22.35 11.15
C LEU A 195 -7.88 21.53 10.21
N CYS A 196 -7.88 21.87 8.92
CA CYS A 196 -8.60 21.15 7.89
C CYS A 196 -7.76 20.00 7.32
N VAL A 197 -8.36 18.84 7.07
CA VAL A 197 -7.70 17.65 6.51
C VAL A 197 -8.53 17.15 5.33
N TYR A 198 -7.93 17.23 4.15
CA TYR A 198 -8.50 16.89 2.86
C TYR A 198 -7.84 15.60 2.32
N PRO A 199 -8.50 14.43 2.42
CA PRO A 199 -7.95 13.20 1.87
C PRO A 199 -8.26 13.03 0.38
N ILE A 200 -7.28 12.62 -0.41
CA ILE A 200 -7.39 12.14 -1.78
C ILE A 200 -7.22 10.61 -1.76
N VAL A 201 -8.23 9.89 -2.22
CA VAL A 201 -8.31 8.43 -2.15
C VAL A 201 -8.42 7.84 -3.55
N GLY A 202 -7.88 6.64 -3.73
CA GLY A 202 -8.01 5.88 -4.97
C GLY A 202 -6.97 4.77 -5.09
N ILE A 203 -7.18 3.86 -6.03
CA ILE A 203 -6.28 2.72 -6.25
C ILE A 203 -4.87 3.15 -6.68
N GLY A 204 -3.95 2.18 -6.69
CA GLY A 204 -2.58 2.39 -7.16
C GLY A 204 -2.53 2.91 -8.60
N GLY A 205 -1.61 3.83 -8.89
CA GLY A 205 -1.37 4.30 -10.26
C GLY A 205 -2.37 5.31 -10.84
N LEU A 206 -3.38 5.76 -10.08
CA LEU A 206 -4.32 6.81 -10.54
C LEU A 206 -3.74 8.24 -10.56
N GLY A 207 -2.53 8.46 -10.06
CA GLY A 207 -1.89 9.78 -10.08
C GLY A 207 -2.26 10.70 -8.90
N LYS A 208 -2.65 10.15 -7.73
CA LYS A 208 -2.90 10.92 -6.50
C LYS A 208 -1.75 11.85 -6.12
N THR A 209 -0.53 11.29 -6.08
CA THR A 209 0.70 12.06 -5.83
C THR A 209 0.89 13.16 -6.86
N THR A 210 0.64 12.88 -8.14
CA THR A 210 0.73 13.88 -9.23
C THR A 210 -0.29 15.00 -9.05
N LEU A 211 -1.54 14.67 -8.69
CA LEU A 211 -2.57 15.66 -8.38
C LEU A 211 -2.16 16.52 -7.16
N ALA A 212 -1.64 15.90 -6.10
CA ALA A 212 -1.14 16.62 -4.94
C ALA A 212 0.04 17.55 -5.29
N GLN A 213 0.95 17.13 -6.17
CA GLN A 213 2.05 17.98 -6.67
C GLN A 213 1.52 19.19 -7.47
N LEU A 214 0.50 18.99 -8.33
CA LEU A 214 -0.14 20.08 -9.06
C LEU A 214 -0.74 21.10 -8.10
N ILE A 215 -1.53 20.65 -7.12
CA ILE A 215 -2.15 21.51 -6.10
C ILE A 215 -1.07 22.23 -5.29
N PHE A 216 -0.05 21.52 -4.81
CA PHE A 216 1.01 22.08 -3.98
C PHE A 216 1.77 23.23 -4.67
N ASN A 217 1.95 23.14 -5.99
CA ASN A 217 2.66 24.13 -6.79
C ASN A 217 1.74 25.13 -7.51
N HIS A 218 0.42 25.01 -7.35
CA HIS A 218 -0.55 25.90 -7.98
C HIS A 218 -0.36 27.34 -7.48
N GLU A 219 -0.37 28.33 -8.39
CA GLU A 219 -0.04 29.73 -8.07
C GLU A 219 -0.88 30.29 -6.91
N ARG A 220 -2.20 30.02 -6.92
CA ARG A 220 -3.11 30.42 -5.83
C ARG A 220 -2.73 29.80 -4.48
N VAL A 221 -2.33 28.52 -4.46
CA VAL A 221 -1.89 27.83 -3.24
C VAL A 221 -0.55 28.38 -2.75
N VAL A 222 0.38 28.64 -3.66
CA VAL A 222 1.69 29.24 -3.37
C VAL A 222 1.53 30.60 -2.70
N LYS A 223 0.61 31.43 -3.18
CA LYS A 223 0.33 32.76 -2.59
C LYS A 223 -0.45 32.69 -1.28
N HIS A 224 -1.21 31.62 -1.06
CA HIS A 224 -2.13 31.51 0.08
C HIS A 224 -1.50 30.92 1.34
N PHE A 225 -0.54 30.00 1.19
CA PHE A 225 0.03 29.23 2.29
C PHE A 225 1.53 29.52 2.48
N GLU A 226 1.92 29.78 3.73
CA GLU A 226 3.30 29.92 4.15
C GLU A 226 3.46 29.44 5.61
N PRO A 227 4.18 28.33 5.88
CA PRO A 227 4.94 27.49 4.94
C PRO A 227 4.10 26.45 4.16
N ARG A 228 4.65 25.97 3.04
CA ARG A 228 4.18 24.76 2.34
C ARG A 228 5.16 23.63 2.56
N ILE A 229 4.68 22.48 3.02
CA ILE A 229 5.49 21.36 3.51
C ILE A 229 5.07 20.08 2.79
N TRP A 230 6.03 19.32 2.29
CA TRP A 230 5.79 18.02 1.63
C TRP A 230 6.48 16.91 2.41
N VAL A 231 5.73 15.88 2.80
CA VAL A 231 6.26 14.70 3.50
C VAL A 231 5.77 13.43 2.84
N CYS A 232 6.71 12.61 2.38
CA CYS A 232 6.46 11.23 1.97
C CYS A 232 6.44 10.34 3.22
N VAL A 233 5.29 9.73 3.52
CA VAL A 233 5.03 9.09 4.82
C VAL A 233 5.51 7.64 4.89
N SER A 234 5.41 6.87 3.82
CA SER A 234 5.80 5.44 3.78
C SER A 234 5.24 4.59 4.95
N GLU A 235 5.79 3.39 5.18
CA GLU A 235 5.24 2.38 6.09
C GLU A 235 5.33 2.74 7.60
N ASP A 236 6.31 3.54 8.04
CA ASP A 236 6.45 3.92 9.46
C ASP A 236 5.84 5.29 9.81
N PHE A 237 4.61 5.32 10.32
CA PHE A 237 3.96 6.54 10.85
C PHE A 237 4.28 6.80 12.33
N SER A 238 5.54 6.68 12.76
CA SER A 238 5.89 7.03 14.14
C SER A 238 5.85 8.54 14.37
N LEU A 239 5.25 8.98 15.48
CA LEU A 239 5.13 10.40 15.84
C LEU A 239 6.49 11.12 15.81
N LYS A 240 7.52 10.50 16.38
CA LYS A 240 8.88 11.07 16.41
C LYS A 240 9.43 11.30 15.00
N ARG A 241 9.28 10.32 14.11
CA ARG A 241 9.74 10.41 12.72
C ARG A 241 8.96 11.48 11.96
N MET A 242 7.63 11.48 12.09
CA MET A 242 6.77 12.44 11.41
C MET A 242 7.10 13.88 11.82
N THR A 243 7.16 14.16 13.13
CA THR A 243 7.52 15.47 13.65
C THR A 243 8.90 15.91 13.15
N LYS A 244 9.91 15.03 13.22
CA LYS A 244 11.25 15.32 12.72
C LYS A 244 11.25 15.64 11.22
N THR A 245 10.58 14.83 10.41
CA THR A 245 10.55 14.98 8.95
C THR A 245 9.85 16.29 8.55
N ILE A 246 8.78 16.66 9.24
CA ILE A 246 8.07 17.93 9.02
C ILE A 246 8.97 19.12 9.38
N ILE A 247 9.70 19.06 10.50
CA ILE A 247 10.65 20.13 10.88
C ILE A 247 11.75 20.30 9.83
N GLU A 248 12.33 19.19 9.35
CA GLU A 248 13.40 19.22 8.34
C GLU A 248 12.89 19.79 7.01
N ALA A 249 11.70 19.37 6.58
CA ALA A 249 11.05 19.90 5.38
C ALA A 249 10.68 21.39 5.51
N THR A 250 10.30 21.85 6.71
CA THR A 250 9.94 23.25 6.97
C THR A 250 11.17 24.16 7.07
N SER A 251 12.18 23.72 7.83
CA SER A 251 13.36 24.53 8.15
C SER A 251 14.48 24.42 7.11
N LYS A 252 14.42 23.43 6.21
CA LYS A 252 15.46 23.07 5.23
C LYS A 252 16.83 22.81 5.87
N LYS A 253 16.85 22.45 7.15
CA LYS A 253 18.05 22.14 7.92
C LYS A 253 17.89 20.75 8.51
N SER A 254 19.00 20.00 8.59
CA SER A 254 18.99 18.72 9.27
C SER A 254 18.67 18.92 10.75
N CYS A 255 17.83 18.03 11.28
CA CYS A 255 17.51 18.01 12.69
C CYS A 255 18.36 16.93 13.35
N GLY A 256 19.16 17.34 14.35
CA GLY A 256 19.93 16.40 15.17
C GLY A 256 19.05 15.40 15.91
N ILE A 257 19.69 14.48 16.64
CA ILE A 257 18.98 13.56 17.53
C ILE A 257 18.42 14.38 18.70
N LEU A 258 17.12 14.63 18.67
CA LEU A 258 16.38 15.29 19.73
C LEU A 258 15.41 14.29 20.38
N ASP A 259 15.07 14.55 21.64
CA ASP A 259 13.96 13.90 22.32
C ASP A 259 12.62 14.33 21.69
N LEU A 260 11.56 13.59 22.00
CA LEU A 260 10.25 13.80 21.39
C LEU A 260 9.62 15.13 21.81
N GLU A 261 9.80 15.55 23.05
CA GLU A 261 9.23 16.78 23.60
C GLU A 261 9.83 18.00 22.90
N THR A 262 11.17 18.05 22.79
CA THR A 262 11.86 19.12 22.06
C THR A 262 11.46 19.17 20.59
N LEU A 263 11.25 18.03 19.94
CA LEU A 263 10.75 17.98 18.57
C LEU A 263 9.34 18.58 18.47
N GLN A 264 8.44 18.22 19.38
CA GLN A 264 7.06 18.74 19.37
C GLN A 264 7.03 20.25 19.57
N THR A 265 7.69 20.78 20.60
CA THR A 265 7.76 22.22 20.87
C THR A 265 8.33 22.98 19.68
N ARG A 266 9.42 22.48 19.09
CA ARG A 266 10.04 23.11 17.92
C ARG A 266 9.12 23.12 16.70
N LEU A 267 8.37 22.05 16.46
CA LEU A 267 7.40 22.02 15.37
C LEU A 267 6.29 23.04 15.61
N GLN A 268 5.79 23.13 16.85
CA GLN A 268 4.76 24.10 17.22
C GLN A 268 5.25 25.53 16.99
N ASP A 269 6.46 25.88 17.45
CA ASP A 269 7.05 27.20 17.25
C ASP A 269 7.20 27.55 15.76
N LEU A 270 7.57 26.58 14.92
CA LEU A 270 7.72 26.79 13.48
C LEU A 270 6.40 27.09 12.77
N LEU A 271 5.29 26.51 13.24
CA LEU A 271 3.95 26.63 12.63
C LEU A 271 3.05 27.65 13.34
N GLN A 272 3.42 28.12 14.53
CA GLN A 272 2.59 28.97 15.36
C GLN A 272 2.16 30.25 14.61
N GLY A 273 0.85 30.49 14.57
CA GLY A 273 0.26 31.67 13.94
C GLY A 273 0.37 31.72 12.41
N LYS A 274 0.92 30.70 11.78
CA LYS A 274 1.11 30.63 10.32
C LYS A 274 0.00 29.85 9.66
N ARG A 275 -0.32 30.22 8.43
CA ARG A 275 -1.23 29.45 7.58
C ARG A 275 -0.42 28.48 6.74
N PHE A 276 -0.27 27.25 7.20
CA PHE A 276 0.53 26.26 6.51
C PHE A 276 -0.31 25.31 5.65
N LEU A 277 0.32 24.78 4.61
CA LEU A 277 -0.16 23.60 3.89
C LEU A 277 0.82 22.46 4.13
N LEU A 278 0.35 21.35 4.67
CA LEU A 278 1.13 20.12 4.83
C LEU A 278 0.58 19.03 3.91
N VAL A 279 1.41 18.50 3.03
CA VAL A 279 1.08 17.31 2.23
C VAL A 279 1.67 16.07 2.91
N LEU A 280 0.81 15.13 3.27
CA LEU A 280 1.16 13.80 3.73
C LEU A 280 0.88 12.81 2.60
N ASP A 281 1.93 12.48 1.83
CA ASP A 281 1.82 11.64 0.64
C ASP A 281 2.04 10.15 0.97
N ASP A 282 1.18 9.31 0.41
CA ASP A 282 1.15 7.84 0.50
C ASP A 282 1.08 7.31 1.95
N VAL A 283 0.00 7.68 2.66
CA VAL A 283 -0.24 7.25 4.06
C VAL A 283 -0.90 5.87 4.11
N TRP A 284 -0.34 4.97 4.93
CA TRP A 284 -0.82 3.60 5.12
C TRP A 284 -1.26 3.27 6.55
N ASP A 285 -0.93 4.10 7.53
CA ASP A 285 -1.18 3.80 8.95
C ASP A 285 -2.68 3.88 9.30
N VAL A 286 -3.23 2.75 9.74
CA VAL A 286 -4.64 2.58 10.11
C VAL A 286 -4.88 2.74 11.62
N LYS A 287 -3.88 3.18 12.39
CA LYS A 287 -3.97 3.36 13.85
C LYS A 287 -4.41 4.80 14.14
N GLN A 288 -5.68 4.95 14.50
CA GLN A 288 -6.26 6.25 14.84
C GLN A 288 -5.44 7.01 15.90
N GLU A 289 -4.91 6.32 16.91
CA GLU A 289 -4.08 6.95 17.95
C GLU A 289 -2.84 7.65 17.41
N ASN A 290 -2.17 7.08 16.40
CA ASN A 290 -0.97 7.67 15.79
C ASN A 290 -1.31 8.99 15.11
N TRP A 291 -2.42 9.01 14.35
CA TRP A 291 -2.93 10.22 13.74
C TRP A 291 -3.32 11.27 14.78
N GLN A 292 -4.07 10.89 15.83
CA GLN A 292 -4.52 11.85 16.86
C GLN A 292 -3.34 12.50 17.59
N LYS A 293 -2.29 11.73 17.89
CA LYS A 293 -1.06 12.26 18.49
C LYS A 293 -0.32 13.24 17.58
N LEU A 294 -0.28 13.00 16.27
CA LEU A 294 0.33 13.96 15.34
C LEU A 294 -0.55 15.20 15.16
N ARG A 295 -1.86 14.99 15.03
CA ARG A 295 -2.85 16.07 14.87
C ARG A 295 -2.83 17.03 16.06
N SER A 296 -2.68 16.54 17.29
CA SER A 296 -2.58 17.40 18.47
C SER A 296 -1.33 18.30 18.45
N VAL A 297 -0.21 17.80 17.92
CA VAL A 297 1.01 18.60 17.73
C VAL A 297 0.81 19.65 16.62
N LEU A 298 0.10 19.28 15.54
CA LEU A 298 -0.18 20.17 14.40
C LEU A 298 -1.31 21.17 14.64
N ALA A 299 -2.10 21.02 15.70
CA ALA A 299 -3.17 21.93 16.12
C ALA A 299 -2.62 23.24 16.73
N CYS A 300 -1.66 23.85 16.04
CA CYS A 300 -1.15 25.18 16.33
C CYS A 300 -2.15 26.20 15.75
N ARG A 301 -2.40 27.31 16.45
CA ARG A 301 -3.43 28.34 16.15
C ARG A 301 -3.20 29.10 14.82
N GLY A 302 -3.13 28.38 13.70
CA GLY A 302 -2.93 28.89 12.36
C GLY A 302 -4.24 28.84 11.58
N LYS A 303 -5.04 29.90 11.67
CA LYS A 303 -6.33 30.00 10.98
C LYS A 303 -6.18 29.74 9.48
N GLY A 304 -6.98 28.82 8.96
CA GLY A 304 -6.96 28.41 7.56
C GLY A 304 -5.85 27.43 7.18
N SER A 305 -5.14 26.83 8.15
CA SER A 305 -4.13 25.81 7.86
C SER A 305 -4.80 24.51 7.39
N SER A 306 -4.15 23.84 6.44
CA SER A 306 -4.71 22.67 5.77
C SER A 306 -3.69 21.53 5.65
N ILE A 307 -4.20 20.30 5.67
CA ILE A 307 -3.45 19.08 5.41
C ILE A 307 -4.06 18.38 4.21
N LEU A 308 -3.26 18.13 3.19
CA LEU A 308 -3.63 17.31 2.05
C LEU A 308 -3.05 15.91 2.26
N VAL A 309 -3.90 14.88 2.26
CA VAL A 309 -3.46 13.49 2.47
C VAL A 309 -3.67 12.71 1.19
N THR A 310 -2.71 11.90 0.76
CA THR A 310 -2.95 10.90 -0.30
C THR A 310 -2.87 9.49 0.30
N THR A 311 -3.82 8.63 -0.05
CA THR A 311 -3.83 7.24 0.43
C THR A 311 -4.56 6.32 -0.56
N ARG A 312 -4.28 5.02 -0.48
CA ARG A 312 -5.03 3.98 -1.17
C ARG A 312 -6.15 3.41 -0.31
N LEU A 313 -6.09 3.64 1.00
CA LEU A 313 -6.94 2.99 1.98
C LEU A 313 -8.04 3.96 2.41
N LEU A 314 -9.29 3.65 2.06
CA LEU A 314 -10.44 4.43 2.50
C LEU A 314 -10.48 4.55 4.04
N LYS A 315 -10.10 3.48 4.75
CA LYS A 315 -9.97 3.49 6.21
C LYS A 315 -9.03 4.57 6.74
N VAL A 316 -7.90 4.81 6.08
CA VAL A 316 -6.96 5.87 6.46
C VAL A 316 -7.58 7.24 6.25
N ALA A 317 -8.25 7.44 5.11
CA ALA A 317 -8.95 8.69 4.84
C ALA A 317 -10.05 8.97 5.87
N GLU A 318 -10.83 7.96 6.24
CA GLU A 318 -11.87 8.04 7.28
C GLU A 318 -11.32 8.38 8.66
N ILE A 319 -10.14 7.85 9.02
CA ILE A 319 -9.46 8.18 10.28
C ILE A 319 -8.97 9.63 10.30
N MET A 320 -8.45 10.11 9.16
CA MET A 320 -7.74 11.39 9.11
C MET A 320 -8.65 12.58 8.82
N ARG A 321 -9.76 12.35 8.12
CA ARG A 321 -10.58 13.41 7.53
C ARG A 321 -11.17 14.40 8.53
N THR A 322 -11.30 15.64 8.08
CA THR A 322 -12.27 16.61 8.64
C THR A 322 -13.38 16.95 7.64
N ILE A 323 -13.24 16.51 6.39
CA ILE A 323 -14.21 16.69 5.31
C ILE A 323 -14.33 15.38 4.51
N PRO A 324 -15.36 15.20 3.68
CA PRO A 324 -15.48 13.99 2.85
C PRO A 324 -14.22 13.72 2.01
N PRO A 325 -13.72 12.48 1.94
CA PRO A 325 -12.61 12.11 1.07
C PRO A 325 -12.95 12.40 -0.40
N HIS A 326 -11.94 12.81 -1.17
CA HIS A 326 -12.07 12.97 -2.62
C HIS A 326 -11.53 11.74 -3.32
N ASP A 327 -12.45 10.92 -3.81
CA ASP A 327 -12.14 9.77 -4.64
C ASP A 327 -11.71 10.24 -6.03
N ILE A 328 -10.44 10.02 -6.36
CA ILE A 328 -9.91 10.34 -7.68
C ILE A 328 -10.42 9.33 -8.70
N SER A 329 -11.00 9.81 -9.80
CA SER A 329 -11.50 8.94 -10.85
C SER A 329 -10.38 8.43 -11.76
N LYS A 330 -10.69 7.37 -12.51
CA LYS A 330 -9.94 6.99 -13.71
C LYS A 330 -9.95 8.14 -14.73
N LEU A 331 -8.96 8.17 -15.60
CA LEU A 331 -8.93 9.12 -16.71
C LEU A 331 -9.99 8.76 -17.75
N SER A 332 -10.42 9.77 -18.51
CA SER A 332 -11.18 9.56 -19.74
C SER A 332 -10.33 8.81 -20.76
N ASP A 333 -10.97 8.18 -21.75
CA ASP A 333 -10.25 7.48 -22.81
C ASP A 333 -9.39 8.46 -23.62
N GLU A 334 -9.87 9.69 -23.78
CA GLU A 334 -9.18 10.79 -24.45
C GLU A 334 -7.92 11.24 -23.69
N ASP A 335 -8.04 11.55 -22.39
CA ASP A 335 -6.90 11.96 -21.56
C ASP A 335 -5.88 10.83 -21.40
N CYS A 336 -6.36 9.59 -21.30
CA CYS A 336 -5.52 8.39 -21.24
C CYS A 336 -4.74 8.20 -22.55
N TRP A 337 -5.38 8.47 -23.69
CA TRP A 337 -4.75 8.44 -25.01
C TRP A 337 -3.65 9.50 -25.14
N GLU A 338 -3.91 10.76 -24.76
CA GLU A 338 -2.90 11.82 -24.82
C GLU A 338 -1.69 11.50 -23.93
N LEU A 339 -1.93 10.98 -22.72
CA LEU A 339 -0.86 10.51 -21.85
C LEU A 339 -0.05 9.37 -22.48
N PHE A 340 -0.71 8.37 -23.05
CA PHE A 340 -0.05 7.26 -23.71
C PHE A 340 0.80 7.75 -24.90
N LYS A 341 0.19 8.60 -25.73
CA LYS A 341 0.79 9.17 -26.94
C LYS A 341 2.06 9.94 -26.62
N GLN A 342 2.05 10.77 -25.57
CA GLN A 342 3.24 11.49 -25.10
C GLN A 342 4.43 10.57 -24.76
N ASN A 343 4.16 9.33 -24.35
CA ASN A 343 5.20 8.37 -23.98
C ASN A 343 5.57 7.42 -25.14
N ALA A 344 4.62 7.12 -26.04
CA ALA A 344 4.78 6.20 -27.16
C ALA A 344 5.40 6.83 -28.41
N PHE A 345 5.14 8.11 -28.65
CA PHE A 345 5.58 8.81 -29.85
C PHE A 345 6.56 9.94 -29.48
N GLY A 346 7.52 10.21 -30.37
CA GLY A 346 8.39 11.37 -30.25
C GLY A 346 7.63 12.69 -30.45
N THR A 347 8.18 13.80 -29.96
CA THR A 347 7.53 15.13 -29.94
C THR A 347 7.11 15.64 -31.33
N ASN A 348 7.74 15.15 -32.40
CA ASN A 348 7.48 15.54 -33.79
C ASN A 348 7.23 14.33 -34.69
N GLU A 349 6.83 13.21 -34.11
CA GLU A 349 6.63 11.98 -34.85
C GLU A 349 5.25 11.92 -35.51
N VAL A 350 5.22 11.53 -36.79
CA VAL A 350 3.96 11.32 -37.50
C VAL A 350 3.30 10.06 -36.97
N GLU A 351 2.10 10.22 -36.43
CA GLU A 351 1.25 9.13 -35.97
C GLU A 351 0.74 8.32 -37.17
N ARG A 352 1.23 7.09 -37.29
CA ARG A 352 0.66 6.13 -38.25
C ARG A 352 -0.72 5.70 -37.76
N GLU A 353 -1.73 5.84 -38.62
CA GLU A 353 -3.13 5.54 -38.28
C GLU A 353 -3.31 4.12 -37.74
N GLU A 354 -2.57 3.15 -38.28
CA GLU A 354 -2.65 1.75 -37.85
C GLU A 354 -2.18 1.57 -36.39
N LEU A 355 -1.09 2.24 -36.00
CA LEU A 355 -0.57 2.18 -34.63
C LEU A 355 -1.49 2.91 -33.65
N VAL A 356 -2.13 3.99 -34.10
CA VAL A 356 -3.14 4.71 -33.30
C VAL A 356 -4.32 3.82 -32.96
N VAL A 357 -4.84 3.08 -33.97
CA VAL A 357 -5.96 2.15 -33.77
C VAL A 357 -5.58 1.06 -32.76
N ILE A 358 -4.43 0.40 -32.93
CA ILE A 358 -3.98 -0.65 -32.02
C ILE A 358 -3.71 -0.09 -30.61
N GLY A 359 -3.09 1.09 -30.50
CA GLY A 359 -2.81 1.75 -29.23
C GLY A 359 -4.08 2.04 -28.43
N LYS A 360 -5.14 2.55 -29.08
CA LYS A 360 -6.44 2.79 -28.42
C LYS A 360 -7.05 1.48 -27.92
N GLU A 361 -6.93 0.39 -28.66
CA GLU A 361 -7.40 -0.93 -28.21
C GLU A 361 -6.60 -1.46 -27.01
N ILE A 362 -5.28 -1.23 -26.97
CA ILE A 362 -4.45 -1.55 -25.79
C ILE A 362 -4.92 -0.73 -24.57
N LEU A 363 -5.21 0.55 -24.73
CA LEU A 363 -5.66 1.40 -23.62
C LEU A 363 -7.04 1.03 -23.09
N ARG A 364 -7.95 0.56 -23.94
CA ARG A 364 -9.24 0.00 -23.49
C ARG A 364 -9.04 -1.14 -22.48
N LYS A 365 -7.98 -1.94 -22.63
CA LYS A 365 -7.62 -3.00 -21.66
C LYS A 365 -7.05 -2.43 -20.35
N CYS A 366 -6.43 -1.25 -20.39
CA CYS A 366 -5.87 -0.58 -19.20
C CYS A 366 -6.95 0.06 -18.30
N GLY A 367 -8.15 0.28 -18.84
CA GLY A 367 -9.30 0.79 -18.08
C GLY A 367 -9.07 2.15 -17.43
N GLY A 368 -8.41 3.07 -18.15
CA GLY A 368 -8.24 4.47 -17.73
C GLY A 368 -7.24 4.72 -16.59
N VAL A 369 -6.34 3.77 -16.30
CA VAL A 369 -5.30 3.95 -15.28
C VAL A 369 -4.05 4.64 -15.86
N PRO A 370 -3.70 5.87 -15.42
CA PRO A 370 -2.59 6.64 -15.97
C PRO A 370 -1.24 5.90 -15.96
N LEU A 371 -0.91 5.23 -14.86
CA LEU A 371 0.37 4.53 -14.74
C LEU A 371 0.50 3.39 -15.78
N ALA A 372 -0.58 2.67 -16.06
CA ALA A 372 -0.60 1.61 -17.07
C ALA A 372 -0.40 2.19 -18.48
N ALA A 373 -1.13 3.27 -18.79
CA ALA A 373 -0.99 3.99 -20.06
C ALA A 373 0.44 4.51 -20.28
N LYS A 374 1.04 5.12 -19.25
CA LYS A 374 2.42 5.60 -19.30
C LYS A 374 3.44 4.47 -19.51
N ALA A 375 3.29 3.36 -18.79
CA ALA A 375 4.21 2.22 -18.89
C ALA A 375 4.18 1.57 -20.28
N LEU A 376 2.98 1.34 -20.83
CA LEU A 376 2.84 0.75 -22.17
C LEU A 376 3.24 1.72 -23.27
N GLY A 377 2.96 3.02 -23.12
CA GLY A 377 3.44 4.02 -24.06
C GLY A 377 4.98 4.02 -24.08
N SER A 378 5.60 4.02 -22.90
CA SER A 378 7.07 3.94 -22.79
C SER A 378 7.65 2.66 -23.39
N LEU A 379 6.99 1.51 -23.18
CA LEU A 379 7.38 0.22 -23.79
C LEU A 379 7.35 0.27 -25.32
N LEU A 380 6.34 0.93 -25.88
CA LEU A 380 6.14 1.02 -27.33
C LEU A 380 6.91 2.18 -27.97
N ARG A 381 7.64 2.97 -27.17
CA ARG A 381 8.33 4.18 -27.60
C ARG A 381 9.25 3.98 -28.80
N PHE A 382 9.86 2.82 -28.95
CA PHE A 382 10.79 2.52 -30.06
C PHE A 382 10.30 1.40 -30.99
N LYS A 383 9.07 0.91 -30.79
CA LYS A 383 8.46 -0.15 -31.60
C LYS A 383 7.63 0.49 -32.72
N ARG A 384 7.94 0.21 -33.98
CA ARG A 384 7.30 0.86 -35.15
C ARG A 384 6.68 -0.13 -36.11
N GLU A 385 6.90 -1.41 -35.90
CA GLU A 385 6.25 -2.43 -36.68
C GLU A 385 4.90 -2.78 -36.04
N GLU A 386 3.86 -2.85 -36.88
CA GLU A 386 2.50 -3.15 -36.43
C GLU A 386 2.42 -4.48 -35.64
N LYS A 387 3.22 -5.47 -36.06
CA LYS A 387 3.29 -6.79 -35.43
C LYS A 387 3.71 -6.72 -33.96
N GLU A 388 4.57 -5.77 -33.60
CA GLU A 388 5.05 -5.59 -32.22
C GLU A 388 3.96 -5.04 -31.31
N TRP A 389 3.18 -4.09 -31.81
CA TRP A 389 2.03 -3.53 -31.09
C TRP A 389 0.92 -4.56 -30.95
N ARG A 390 0.65 -5.32 -32.01
CA ARG A 390 -0.33 -6.42 -32.01
C ARG A 390 0.06 -7.52 -31.02
N TYR A 391 1.35 -7.87 -30.92
CA TYR A 391 1.84 -8.82 -29.94
C TYR A 391 1.52 -8.39 -28.49
N ILE A 392 1.74 -7.12 -28.16
CA ILE A 392 1.37 -6.58 -26.83
C ILE A 392 -0.14 -6.61 -26.65
N LYS A 393 -0.92 -6.17 -27.63
CA LYS A 393 -2.39 -6.22 -27.60
C LYS A 393 -2.91 -7.64 -27.36
N GLU A 394 -2.37 -8.64 -28.02
CA GLU A 394 -2.85 -10.03 -28.01
C GLU A 394 -2.22 -10.90 -26.91
N SER A 395 -1.34 -10.33 -26.09
CA SER A 395 -0.63 -11.07 -25.06
C SER A 395 -1.57 -11.77 -24.07
N LYS A 396 -1.24 -13.02 -23.73
CA LYS A 396 -1.98 -13.82 -22.74
C LYS A 396 -1.91 -13.22 -21.32
N ILE A 397 -0.97 -12.31 -21.06
CA ILE A 397 -0.79 -11.65 -19.76
C ILE A 397 -2.05 -10.84 -19.39
N TRP A 398 -2.80 -10.34 -20.37
CA TRP A 398 -4.08 -9.66 -20.16
C TRP A 398 -5.16 -10.54 -19.51
N ASN A 399 -5.04 -11.86 -19.65
CA ASN A 399 -6.02 -12.83 -19.14
C ASN A 399 -5.62 -13.41 -17.79
N LEU A 400 -4.48 -13.00 -17.22
CA LEU A 400 -4.10 -13.39 -15.86
C LEU A 400 -5.05 -12.66 -14.91
N GLN A 401 -5.85 -13.43 -14.16
CA GLN A 401 -6.77 -12.89 -13.16
C GLN A 401 -5.98 -12.17 -12.06
N ASP A 402 -5.87 -10.85 -12.18
CA ASP A 402 -5.55 -9.94 -11.09
C ASP A 402 -6.70 -8.93 -10.99
N GLU A 403 -7.11 -8.58 -9.78
CA GLU A 403 -8.28 -7.74 -9.50
C GLU A 403 -8.15 -6.29 -10.04
N GLU A 404 -6.97 -5.89 -10.52
CA GLU A 404 -6.69 -4.58 -11.08
C GLU A 404 -6.00 -4.66 -12.46
N ASN A 405 -6.61 -4.06 -13.50
CA ASN A 405 -6.08 -3.95 -14.88
C ASN A 405 -4.68 -3.31 -15.00
N VAL A 406 -4.16 -2.75 -13.90
CA VAL A 406 -2.83 -2.14 -13.80
C VAL A 406 -1.73 -3.21 -13.82
N MET A 407 -1.95 -4.35 -13.16
CA MET A 407 -0.92 -5.36 -12.96
C MET A 407 -0.50 -6.07 -14.27
N PRO A 408 -1.43 -6.44 -15.18
CA PRO A 408 -1.04 -6.98 -16.49
C PRO A 408 -0.20 -6.01 -17.32
N ALA A 409 -0.58 -4.73 -17.37
CA ALA A 409 0.13 -3.68 -18.11
C ALA A 409 1.55 -3.46 -17.58
N LEU A 410 1.72 -3.40 -16.25
CA LEU A 410 3.03 -3.25 -15.62
C LEU A 410 3.90 -4.50 -15.83
N ARG A 411 3.33 -5.70 -15.76
CA ARG A 411 4.07 -6.94 -16.03
C ARG A 411 4.57 -7.01 -17.46
N LEU A 412 3.77 -6.59 -18.44
CA LEU A 412 4.17 -6.51 -19.85
C LEU A 412 5.36 -5.57 -20.04
N SER A 413 5.27 -4.38 -19.44
CA SER A 413 6.37 -3.41 -19.49
C SER A 413 7.65 -3.98 -18.86
N LEU A 414 7.56 -4.60 -17.68
CA LEU A 414 8.73 -5.14 -16.97
C LEU A 414 9.37 -6.34 -17.68
N LEU A 415 8.58 -7.25 -18.26
CA LEU A 415 9.09 -8.44 -18.94
C LEU A 415 9.87 -8.11 -20.21
N GLU A 416 9.42 -7.11 -20.96
CA GLU A 416 10.02 -6.70 -22.24
C GLU A 416 11.20 -5.74 -22.05
N PHE A 417 11.32 -5.06 -20.91
CA PHE A 417 12.53 -4.29 -20.57
C PHE A 417 13.68 -5.19 -20.10
N ALA A 418 13.40 -6.44 -19.72
CA ALA A 418 14.39 -7.41 -19.23
C ALA A 418 14.90 -8.39 -20.33
N SER A 419 14.35 -8.29 -21.54
CA SER A 419 14.72 -9.06 -22.74
C SER A 419 15.44 -8.18 -23.74
#